data_AF-A0AA41QGS8-F1
#
_entry.id   AF-A0AA41QGS8-F1
#
_cell.length_a   1.000
_cell.length_b   1.000
_cell.length_c   1.000
_cell.angle_alpha   90.00
_cell.angle_beta   90.00
_cell.angle_gamma   90.00
#
_symmetry.space_group_name_H-M   'P 1'
#
loop_
_entity.id
_entity.type
_entity.pdbx_description
1 polymer ?
#
loop_
_entity_poly.entity_id
_entity_poly.type
_entity_poly.pdbx_seq_one_letter_code
_entity_poly.pdbx_strand_id
1 'polypeptide(L)'
;MLRGRPGAETAHAWFGEVDGRSESVLESFARLECVDAGVPPDDLQHEFFDESGRFLGRADLAWKLPGSRWLVVEIDGDEFHSSRMARSRDAERQNGLVSDGRIVVLRYTYDHLRHRGHVGEQVRSTLARLGRTAGHR
;
A
#
# COMPACT_ATOMS: atom_id res chain seq x y z
N MET A 1 -24.71 -10.42 -6.16
CA MET A 1 -24.60 -8.94 -6.22
C MET A 1 -24.08 -8.41 -4.89
N LEU A 2 -22.78 -8.14 -4.77
CA LEU A 2 -22.27 -7.34 -3.64
C LEU A 2 -22.46 -5.88 -4.01
N ARG A 3 -23.63 -5.35 -3.63
CA ARG A 3 -24.02 -3.95 -3.83
C ARG A 3 -23.10 -3.07 -2.99
N GLY A 4 -22.48 -2.08 -3.63
CA GLY A 4 -21.51 -1.15 -3.04
C GLY A 4 -21.99 -0.62 -1.69
N ARG A 5 -21.21 -0.91 -0.65
CA ARG A 5 -21.27 -0.18 0.60
C ARG A 5 -20.02 0.68 0.60
N PRO A 6 -20.15 2.00 0.74
CA PRO A 6 -19.02 2.89 0.62
C PRO A 6 -18.23 2.87 1.93
N GLY A 7 -17.40 1.84 2.08
CA GLY A 7 -16.59 1.67 3.26
C GLY A 7 -15.69 2.88 3.44
N ALA A 8 -15.08 3.39 2.37
CA ALA A 8 -14.23 4.57 2.45
C ALA A 8 -15.03 5.85 2.75
N GLU A 9 -16.27 6.03 2.26
CA GLU A 9 -17.03 7.26 2.53
C GLU A 9 -17.31 7.47 4.01
N THR A 10 -17.80 6.42 4.68
CA THR A 10 -18.02 6.48 6.13
C THR A 10 -16.70 6.68 6.85
N ALA A 11 -15.64 6.02 6.40
CA ALA A 11 -14.35 6.02 7.03
C ALA A 11 -13.67 7.41 6.93
N HIS A 12 -13.75 8.08 5.78
CA HIS A 12 -13.26 9.45 5.55
C HIS A 12 -13.92 10.50 6.46
N ALA A 13 -15.17 10.30 6.88
CA ALA A 13 -15.83 11.19 7.83
C ALA A 13 -15.11 11.24 9.19
N TRP A 14 -14.33 10.22 9.54
CA TRP A 14 -13.55 10.13 10.78
C TRP A 14 -12.10 10.57 10.60
N PHE A 15 -11.66 10.93 9.39
CA PHE A 15 -10.23 11.18 9.11
C PHE A 15 -9.65 12.34 9.94
N GLY A 16 -10.49 13.33 10.28
CA GLY A 16 -10.12 14.44 11.18
C GLY A 16 -10.06 14.07 12.68
N GLU A 17 -10.66 12.94 13.06
CA GLU A 17 -10.65 12.39 14.42
C GLU A 17 -9.56 11.32 14.61
N VAL A 18 -8.94 10.88 13.51
CA VAL A 18 -7.87 9.87 13.51
C VAL A 18 -6.53 10.52 13.79
N ASP A 19 -5.83 9.99 14.79
CA ASP A 19 -4.42 10.29 15.01
C ASP A 19 -3.61 9.78 13.81
N GLY A 20 -3.01 10.69 13.05
CA GLY A 20 -2.17 10.36 11.89
C GLY A 20 -0.91 9.55 12.22
N ARG A 21 -0.68 9.26 13.50
CA ARG A 21 0.32 8.29 13.97
C ARG A 21 -0.17 6.84 13.96
N SER A 22 -1.47 6.59 13.76
CA SER A 22 -2.03 5.24 13.77
C SER A 22 -1.96 4.58 12.39
N GLU A 23 -0.85 3.86 12.14
CA GLU A 23 -0.59 3.13 10.89
C GLU A 23 -1.75 2.19 10.53
N SER A 24 -2.24 1.38 11.47
CA SER A 24 -3.31 0.41 11.23
C SER A 24 -4.65 1.02 10.77
N VAL A 25 -4.94 2.25 11.19
CA VAL A 25 -6.14 2.98 10.74
C VAL A 25 -5.92 3.52 9.32
N LEU A 26 -4.73 4.06 9.04
CA LEU A 26 -4.36 4.54 7.70
C LEU A 26 -4.32 3.39 6.68
N GLU A 27 -3.79 2.23 7.07
CA GLU A 27 -3.83 0.98 6.32
C GLU A 27 -5.27 0.58 5.95
N SER A 28 -6.17 0.68 6.93
CA SER A 28 -7.58 0.36 6.73
C SER A 28 -8.25 1.30 5.73
N PHE A 29 -7.98 2.62 5.81
CA PHE A 29 -8.50 3.60 4.84
C PHE A 29 -7.96 3.35 3.43
N ALA A 30 -6.64 3.18 3.29
CA ALA A 30 -6.00 2.93 2.00
C ALA A 30 -6.57 1.68 1.32
N ARG A 31 -6.76 0.60 2.10
CA ARG A 31 -7.39 -0.63 1.62
C ARG A 31 -8.81 -0.37 1.11
N LEU A 32 -9.63 0.38 1.87
CA LEU A 32 -11.00 0.68 1.48
C LEU A 32 -11.05 1.52 0.19
N GLU A 33 -10.16 2.50 0.03
CA GLU A 33 -10.06 3.25 -1.22
C GLU A 33 -9.72 2.35 -2.41
N CYS A 34 -8.79 1.41 -2.25
CA CYS A 34 -8.43 0.46 -3.30
C CYS A 34 -9.61 -0.46 -3.67
N VAL A 35 -10.39 -0.92 -2.69
CA VAL A 35 -11.62 -1.69 -2.93
C VAL A 35 -12.63 -0.86 -3.70
N ASP A 36 -12.89 0.38 -3.28
CA ASP A 36 -13.86 1.27 -3.92
C ASP A 36 -13.42 1.66 -5.36
N ALA A 37 -12.11 1.73 -5.61
CA ALA A 37 -11.54 1.92 -6.95
C ALA A 37 -11.58 0.67 -7.84
N GLY A 38 -12.08 -0.47 -7.34
CA GLY A 38 -12.19 -1.73 -8.07
C GLY A 38 -10.86 -2.50 -8.18
N VAL A 39 -9.88 -2.17 -7.34
CA VAL A 39 -8.55 -2.80 -7.32
C VAL A 39 -8.20 -3.31 -5.91
N PRO A 40 -9.00 -4.23 -5.32
CA PRO A 40 -8.68 -4.78 -4.01
C PRO A 40 -7.27 -5.39 -4.01
N PRO A 41 -6.50 -5.25 -2.92
CA PRO A 41 -5.21 -5.93 -2.79
C PRO A 41 -5.38 -7.45 -2.81
N ASP A 42 -4.38 -8.15 -3.33
CA ASP A 42 -4.34 -9.61 -3.30
C ASP A 42 -3.94 -10.14 -1.93
N ASP A 43 -3.09 -9.39 -1.22
CA ASP A 43 -2.60 -9.75 0.10
C ASP A 43 -2.37 -8.50 0.96
N LEU A 44 -2.47 -8.67 2.27
CA LEU A 44 -2.21 -7.64 3.27
C LEU A 44 -1.03 -8.06 4.14
N GLN A 45 -0.20 -7.11 4.55
CA GLN A 45 0.96 -7.40 5.42
C GLN A 45 1.86 -8.50 4.82
N HIS A 46 2.03 -8.49 3.48
CA HIS A 46 2.73 -9.53 2.74
C HIS A 46 4.24 -9.46 2.99
N GLU A 47 4.82 -10.56 3.46
CA GLU A 47 6.24 -10.68 3.73
C GLU A 47 7.00 -11.17 2.51
N PHE A 48 8.08 -10.47 2.17
CA PHE A 48 9.00 -10.82 1.09
C PHE A 48 10.27 -11.43 1.66
N PHE A 49 10.75 -12.48 1.00
CA PHE A 49 11.98 -13.18 1.35
C PHE A 49 12.83 -13.37 0.09
N ASP A 50 14.16 -13.42 0.24
CA ASP A 50 15.05 -13.81 -0.86
C ASP A 50 15.13 -15.33 -1.04
N GLU A 51 15.89 -15.76 -2.05
CA GLU A 51 16.08 -17.18 -2.39
C GLU A 51 16.71 -18.00 -1.27
N SER A 52 17.40 -17.36 -0.32
CA SER A 52 17.98 -18.02 0.86
C SER A 52 17.02 -18.08 2.05
N GLY A 53 15.80 -17.53 1.90
CA GLY A 53 14.80 -17.44 2.96
C GLY A 53 15.03 -16.27 3.93
N ARG A 54 15.91 -15.32 3.60
CA ARG A 54 16.14 -14.13 4.43
C ARG A 54 15.02 -13.12 4.19
N PHE A 55 14.46 -12.60 5.27
CA PHE A 55 13.42 -11.57 5.24
C PHE A 55 13.94 -10.28 4.60
N LEU A 56 13.25 -9.84 3.55
CA LEU A 56 13.55 -8.62 2.80
C LEU A 56 12.66 -7.45 3.19
N GLY A 57 11.49 -7.70 3.77
CA GLY A 57 10.55 -6.65 4.15
C GLY A 57 9.11 -7.14 4.12
N ARG A 58 8.20 -6.26 4.54
CA ARG A 58 6.77 -6.52 4.57
C ARG A 58 6.05 -5.31 4.00
N ALA A 59 5.09 -5.56 3.12
CA ALA A 59 4.26 -4.52 2.54
C ALA A 59 2.85 -4.53 3.15
N ASP A 60 2.29 -3.35 3.41
CA ASP A 60 0.95 -3.24 3.97
C ASP A 60 -0.12 -3.77 3.02
N LEU A 61 -0.05 -3.40 1.74
CA LEU A 61 -0.93 -3.90 0.69
C LEU A 61 -0.11 -4.40 -0.51
N ALA A 62 -0.48 -5.54 -1.08
CA ALA A 62 0.27 -6.14 -2.19
C ALA A 62 -0.64 -6.60 -3.34
N TRP A 63 -0.14 -6.40 -4.57
CA TRP A 63 -0.76 -6.81 -5.83
C TRP A 63 0.25 -7.60 -6.67
N LYS A 64 -0.10 -8.84 -7.01
CA LYS A 64 0.63 -9.64 -8.00
C LYS A 64 0.50 -9.02 -9.39
N LEU A 65 1.61 -8.98 -10.12
CA LEU A 65 1.70 -8.51 -11.49
C LEU A 65 2.20 -9.63 -12.40
N PRO A 66 1.99 -9.52 -13.73
CA PRO A 66 2.58 -10.44 -14.69
C PRO A 66 4.11 -10.52 -14.58
N GLY A 67 4.66 -11.72 -14.80
CA GLY A 67 6.10 -11.97 -14.78
C GLY A 67 6.70 -12.06 -13.38
N SER A 68 5.93 -12.55 -12.39
CA SER A 68 6.37 -12.69 -10.99
C SER A 68 6.81 -11.37 -10.35
N ARG A 69 6.16 -10.29 -10.76
CA ARG A 69 6.37 -8.94 -10.22
C ARG A 69 5.27 -8.59 -9.22
N TRP A 70 5.49 -7.53 -8.46
CA TRP A 70 4.58 -7.03 -7.45
C TRP A 70 4.47 -5.51 -7.53
N LEU A 71 3.26 -4.99 -7.33
CA LEU A 71 3.06 -3.63 -6.84
C LEU A 71 2.79 -3.75 -5.34
N VAL A 72 3.48 -2.96 -4.54
CA VAL A 72 3.27 -2.90 -3.10
C VAL A 72 3.02 -1.47 -2.66
N VAL A 73 2.22 -1.33 -1.61
CA VAL A 73 1.93 -0.07 -0.95
C VAL A 73 2.40 -0.16 0.49
N GLU A 74 3.16 0.86 0.90
CA GLU A 74 3.57 1.11 2.29
C GLU A 74 2.89 2.39 2.79
N ILE A 75 2.46 2.39 4.03
CA ILE A 75 1.69 3.47 4.63
C ILE A 75 2.41 3.94 5.88
N ASP A 76 3.11 5.05 5.74
CA ASP A 76 3.90 5.63 6.82
C ASP A 76 2.97 6.48 7.71
N GLY A 77 2.89 6.12 9.00
CA GLY A 77 2.38 7.02 10.04
C GLY A 77 3.31 8.22 10.20
N ASP A 78 2.77 9.36 10.63
CA ASP A 78 3.51 10.65 10.69
C ASP A 78 4.90 10.49 11.36
N GLU A 79 5.96 10.64 10.54
CA GLU A 79 7.33 10.20 10.82
C GLU A 79 8.10 11.14 11.78
N PHE A 80 7.47 11.68 12.81
CA PHE A 80 8.22 12.40 13.84
C PHE A 80 8.77 11.40 14.86
N HIS A 81 9.91 10.79 14.50
CA HIS A 81 11.00 10.28 15.36
C HIS A 81 11.66 8.97 14.86
N SER A 82 11.90 8.81 13.56
CA SER A 82 12.78 7.73 13.08
C SER A 82 14.27 8.16 13.16
N SER A 83 15.05 7.48 14.01
CA SER A 83 16.48 7.75 14.16
C SER A 83 17.25 7.51 12.85
N ARG A 84 18.39 8.19 12.65
CA ARG A 84 19.22 8.08 11.44
C ARG A 84 19.63 6.63 11.10
N MET A 85 19.72 5.75 12.11
CA MET A 85 19.98 4.31 11.94
C MET A 85 18.75 3.52 11.46
N ALA A 86 17.54 3.89 11.91
CA ALA A 86 16.30 3.28 11.42
C ALA A 86 16.13 3.55 9.91
N ARG A 87 16.43 4.78 9.49
CA ARG A 87 16.43 5.18 8.07
C ARG A 87 17.46 4.43 7.21
N SER A 88 18.64 4.14 7.74
CA SER A 88 19.67 3.39 6.99
C SER A 88 19.30 1.91 6.79
N ARG A 89 18.73 1.28 7.83
CA ARG A 89 18.23 -0.10 7.73
C ARG A 89 16.99 -0.19 6.86
N ASP A 90 16.11 0.81 6.91
CA ASP A 90 14.98 0.94 5.99
C ASP A 90 15.45 1.05 4.53
N ALA A 91 16.48 1.86 4.26
CA ALA A 91 17.04 2.02 2.92
C ALA A 91 17.69 0.73 2.39
N GLU A 92 18.45 -0.01 3.21
CA GLU A 92 19.03 -1.31 2.81
C GLU A 92 17.96 -2.36 2.55
N ARG A 93 16.93 -2.40 3.40
CA ARG A 93 15.76 -3.27 3.27
C ARG A 93 14.98 -2.96 1.98
N GLN A 94 14.75 -1.68 1.71
CA GLN A 94 14.05 -1.24 0.51
C GLN A 94 14.86 -1.47 -0.77
N ASN A 95 16.18 -1.30 -0.71
CA ASN A 95 17.05 -1.68 -1.82
C ASN A 95 16.94 -3.17 -2.13
N GLY A 96 16.81 -4.04 -1.13
CA GLY A 96 16.62 -5.48 -1.34
C GLY A 96 15.26 -5.86 -1.96
N LEU A 97 14.19 -5.10 -1.68
CA LEU A 97 12.88 -5.29 -2.34
C LEU A 97 12.92 -4.86 -3.81
N VAL A 98 13.61 -3.76 -4.13
CA VAL A 98 13.57 -3.12 -5.46
C VAL A 98 14.72 -3.58 -6.38
N SER A 99 15.78 -4.19 -5.84
CA SER A 99 17.05 -4.45 -6.56
C SER A 99 16.91 -5.26 -7.84
N ASP A 100 15.96 -6.21 -7.90
CA ASP A 100 15.74 -7.04 -9.09
C ASP A 100 14.68 -6.46 -10.04
N GLY A 101 14.15 -5.26 -9.76
CA GLY A 101 13.10 -4.61 -10.54
C GLY A 101 11.75 -5.34 -10.50
N ARG A 102 11.61 -6.34 -9.61
CA ARG A 102 10.40 -7.16 -9.48
C ARG A 102 9.32 -6.49 -8.65
N ILE A 103 9.68 -5.56 -7.77
CA ILE A 103 8.75 -4.91 -6.85
C ILE A 103 8.72 -3.41 -7.18
N VAL A 104 7.52 -2.91 -7.46
CA VAL A 104 7.21 -1.48 -7.57
C VAL A 104 6.61 -1.05 -6.25
N VAL A 105 7.19 -0.04 -5.60
CA VAL A 105 6.71 0.45 -4.30
C VAL A 105 6.01 1.80 -4.50
N LEU A 106 4.84 1.97 -3.89
CA LEU A 106 4.20 3.26 -3.66
C LEU A 106 4.13 3.52 -2.16
N ARG A 107 4.55 4.70 -1.72
CA ARG A 107 4.48 5.11 -0.32
C ARG A 107 3.43 6.19 -0.14
N TYR A 108 2.59 6.04 0.86
CA TYR A 108 1.61 7.04 1.25
C TYR A 108 1.81 7.42 2.71
N THR A 109 1.38 8.63 3.02
CA THR A 109 1.37 9.18 4.37
C THR A 109 -0.04 9.61 4.73
N TYR A 110 -0.25 10.01 5.98
CA TYR A 110 -1.48 10.66 6.42
C TYR A 110 -1.98 11.74 5.44
N ASP A 111 -1.08 12.61 4.96
CA ASP A 111 -1.43 13.71 4.05
C ASP A 111 -1.94 13.26 2.68
N HIS A 112 -1.54 12.09 2.19
CA HIS A 112 -2.06 11.56 0.93
C HIS A 112 -3.47 11.00 1.12
N LEU A 113 -3.71 10.36 2.26
CA LEU A 113 -4.97 9.74 2.61
C LEU A 113 -6.05 10.75 3.03
N ARG A 114 -5.69 12.00 3.35
CA ARG A 114 -6.67 13.08 3.58
C ARG A 114 -7.50 13.43 2.33
N HIS A 115 -6.96 13.11 1.15
CA HIS A 115 -7.58 13.39 -0.14
C HIS A 115 -8.35 12.16 -0.62
N ARG A 116 -9.67 12.20 -0.44
CA ARG A 116 -10.54 11.08 -0.78
C ARG A 116 -10.31 10.56 -2.20
N GLY A 117 -10.09 9.25 -2.29
CA GLY A 117 -9.97 8.48 -3.52
C GLY A 117 -8.60 8.57 -4.19
N HIS A 118 -7.68 9.40 -3.67
CA HIS A 118 -6.38 9.63 -4.27
C HIS A 118 -5.54 8.34 -4.31
N VAL A 119 -5.50 7.59 -3.21
CA VAL A 119 -4.72 6.35 -3.11
C VAL A 119 -5.30 5.30 -4.03
N GLY A 120 -6.62 5.08 -3.96
CA GLY A 120 -7.30 4.11 -4.82
C GLY A 120 -7.12 4.40 -6.31
N GLU A 121 -7.22 5.67 -6.72
CA GLU A 121 -7.04 6.07 -8.12
C GLU A 121 -5.59 5.91 -8.60
N GLN A 122 -4.61 6.34 -7.79
CA GLN A 122 -3.20 6.21 -8.15
C GLN A 122 -2.77 4.74 -8.24
N VAL A 123 -3.22 3.88 -7.31
CA VAL A 123 -2.99 2.44 -7.36
C VAL A 123 -3.61 1.85 -8.63
N ARG A 124 -4.88 2.17 -8.91
CA ARG A 124 -5.57 1.69 -10.12
C ARG A 124 -4.84 2.09 -11.41
N SER A 125 -4.45 3.36 -11.52
CA SER A 125 -3.71 3.88 -12.67
C SER A 125 -2.35 3.19 -12.83
N THR A 126 -1.65 2.98 -11.72
CA THR A 126 -0.34 2.30 -11.70
C THR A 126 -0.46 0.84 -12.12
N LEU A 127 -1.46 0.11 -11.59
CA LEU A 127 -1.75 -1.27 -11.98
C LEU A 127 -2.03 -1.38 -13.48
N ALA A 128 -2.86 -0.49 -14.02
CA ALA A 128 -3.15 -0.44 -15.45
C ALA A 128 -1.88 -0.22 -16.29
N ARG A 129 -1.02 0.72 -15.89
CA ARG A 129 0.27 0.99 -16.56
C ARG A 129 1.23 -0.21 -16.49
N LEU A 130 1.16 -0.99 -15.41
CA LEU A 130 1.98 -2.19 -15.21
C LEU A 130 1.41 -3.44 -15.90
N GLY A 131 0.32 -3.30 -16.65
CA GLY A 131 -0.30 -4.37 -17.43
C GLY A 131 -1.30 -5.22 -16.65
N ARG A 132 -1.76 -4.76 -15.48
CA ARG A 132 -2.85 -5.38 -14.73
C ARG A 132 -4.12 -4.54 -14.86
N THR A 133 -5.08 -5.02 -15.63
CA THR A 133 -6.43 -4.45 -15.66
C THR A 133 -7.22 -4.92 -14.44
N ALA A 134 -8.06 -4.04 -13.88
CA ALA A 134 -8.98 -4.40 -12.80
C ALA A 134 -9.80 -5.64 -13.22
N GLY A 135 -9.68 -6.72 -12.46
CA GLY A 135 -10.41 -7.94 -12.74
C GLY A 135 -11.90 -7.68 -12.54
N HIS A 136 -12.69 -7.83 -13.60
CA HIS A 136 -14.13 -8.03 -13.44
C HIS A 136 -14.31 -9.32 -12.65
N ARG A 137 -14.93 -9.21 -11.47
CA ARG A 137 -15.50 -10.36 -10.77
C ARG A 137 -16.57 -11.02 -11.62
#